data_AF-E5XQU5-F1
#
_entry.id   AF-E5XQU5-F1
#
_cell.length_a   1.000
_cell.length_b   1.000
_cell.length_c   1.000
_cell.angle_alpha   90.00
_cell.angle_beta   90.00
_cell.angle_gamma   90.00
#
_symmetry.space_group_name_H-M   'P 1'
#
loop_
_entity.id
_entity.type
_entity.pdbx_description
1 polymer ?
#
loop_
_entity_poly.entity_id
_entity_poly.type
_entity_poly.pdbx_seq_one_letter_code
_entity_poly.pdbx_strand_id
1 'polypeptide(L)'
;MPTNEQPAGAGPKVTVSLEELRAGASQLHNLAEETTAKLASSDQALAASASAWRGLSAASAYSAYAESEIARGKAATGALAKARENVGHAVDHYEHTENTNADSLSFTAR
;
A
#
# COMPACT_ATOMS: atom_id res chain seq x y z
N MET A 1 48.48 -10.71 -12.89
CA MET A 1 47.38 -9.86 -13.40
C MET A 1 46.19 -10.12 -12.48
N PRO A 2 45.74 -9.16 -11.64
CA PRO A 2 44.50 -9.36 -10.92
C PRO A 2 43.35 -9.23 -11.91
N THR A 3 42.44 -10.20 -11.86
CA THR A 3 41.21 -10.25 -12.64
C THR A 3 40.28 -9.14 -12.17
N ASN A 4 39.91 -8.23 -13.07
CA ASN A 4 38.76 -7.34 -12.89
C ASN A 4 37.48 -8.20 -12.98
N GLU A 5 37.18 -8.92 -11.92
CA GLU A 5 35.83 -9.43 -11.70
C GLU A 5 34.98 -8.24 -11.25
N GLN A 6 34.41 -7.53 -12.23
CA GLN A 6 33.27 -6.68 -11.97
C GLN A 6 32.22 -7.57 -11.29
N PRO A 7 31.81 -7.30 -10.03
CA PRO A 7 30.94 -8.23 -9.30
C PRO A 7 29.65 -8.40 -10.09
N ALA A 8 29.43 -9.63 -10.55
CA ALA A 8 28.30 -9.97 -11.39
C ALA A 8 26.98 -9.82 -10.60
N GLY A 9 26.12 -8.90 -11.04
CA GLY A 9 24.68 -9.16 -11.07
C GLY A 9 23.81 -8.65 -9.92
N ALA A 10 24.16 -7.56 -9.23
CA ALA A 10 23.22 -6.89 -8.32
C ALA A 10 22.27 -5.93 -9.06
N GLY A 11 22.78 -5.07 -9.96
CA GLY A 11 22.00 -3.98 -10.55
C GLY A 11 20.69 -4.40 -11.24
N PRO A 12 20.70 -5.38 -12.17
CA PRO A 12 19.47 -5.82 -12.83
C PRO A 12 18.45 -6.45 -11.87
N LYS A 13 18.90 -7.14 -10.81
CA LYS A 13 18.00 -7.73 -9.80
C LYS A 13 17.38 -6.66 -8.90
N VAL A 14 18.15 -5.63 -8.52
CA VAL A 14 17.66 -4.51 -7.70
C VAL A 14 16.65 -3.67 -8.50
N THR A 15 16.91 -3.41 -9.78
CA THR A 15 15.97 -2.69 -10.65
C THR A 15 14.64 -3.43 -10.81
N VAL A 16 14.65 -4.75 -11.07
CA VAL A 16 13.43 -5.55 -11.17
C VAL A 16 12.67 -5.58 -9.84
N SER A 17 13.36 -5.75 -8.72
CA SER A 17 12.73 -5.70 -7.39
C SER A 17 12.13 -4.33 -7.06
N LEU A 18 12.74 -3.23 -7.52
CA LEU A 18 12.20 -1.87 -7.38
C LEU A 18 10.93 -1.67 -8.22
N GLU A 19 10.89 -2.15 -9.45
CA GLU A 19 9.69 -2.10 -10.30
C GLU A 19 8.53 -2.90 -9.70
N GLU A 20 8.81 -4.10 -9.17
CA GLU A 20 7.82 -4.92 -8.49
C GLU A 20 7.27 -4.25 -7.22
N LEU A 21 8.14 -3.62 -6.41
CA LEU A 21 7.73 -2.85 -5.23
C LEU A 21 6.86 -1.66 -5.61
N ARG A 22 7.23 -0.89 -6.63
CA ARG A 22 6.44 0.26 -7.12
C ARG A 22 5.07 -0.19 -7.65
N ALA A 23 5.03 -1.30 -8.39
CA ALA A 23 3.78 -1.88 -8.86
C ALA A 23 2.88 -2.32 -7.69
N GLY A 24 3.46 -2.99 -6.68
CA GLY A 24 2.75 -3.38 -5.47
C GLY A 24 2.21 -2.20 -4.67
N ALA A 25 2.99 -1.11 -4.53
CA ALA A 25 2.54 0.12 -3.87
C ALA A 25 1.35 0.77 -4.61
N SER A 26 1.38 0.78 -5.95
CA SER A 26 0.28 1.27 -6.79
C SER A 26 -0.99 0.42 -6.64
N GLN A 27 -0.85 -0.91 -6.61
CA GLN A 27 -1.98 -1.82 -6.37
C GLN A 27 -2.60 -1.61 -4.98
N LEU A 28 -1.77 -1.46 -3.94
CA LEU A 28 -2.24 -1.15 -2.58
C LEU A 28 -2.97 0.19 -2.51
N HIS A 29 -2.48 1.19 -3.24
CA HIS A 29 -3.14 2.50 -3.34
C HIS A 29 -4.52 2.39 -4.00
N ASN A 30 -4.61 1.77 -5.17
CA ASN A 30 -5.87 1.59 -5.89
C ASN A 30 -6.88 0.80 -5.04
N LEU A 31 -6.43 -0.25 -4.35
CA LEU A 31 -7.29 -1.03 -3.46
C LEU A 31 -7.80 -0.20 -2.27
N ALA A 32 -6.94 0.66 -1.69
CA ALA A 32 -7.34 1.55 -0.61
C ALA A 32 -8.37 2.59 -1.08
N GLU A 33 -8.21 3.15 -2.28
CA GLU A 33 -9.18 4.09 -2.87
C GLU A 33 -10.53 3.41 -3.16
N GLU A 34 -10.50 2.25 -3.80
CA GLU A 34 -11.72 1.48 -4.11
C GLU A 34 -12.47 1.11 -2.82
N THR A 35 -11.74 0.65 -1.81
CA THR A 35 -12.32 0.29 -0.50
C THR A 35 -12.91 1.53 0.18
N THR A 36 -12.25 2.68 0.10
CA THR A 36 -12.75 3.95 0.65
C THR A 36 -14.03 4.40 -0.05
N ALA A 37 -14.08 4.30 -1.39
CA ALA A 37 -15.28 4.65 -2.15
C ALA A 37 -16.46 3.73 -1.82
N LYS A 38 -16.23 2.42 -1.70
CA LYS A 38 -17.25 1.44 -1.29
C LYS A 38 -17.76 1.70 0.13
N LEU A 39 -16.87 2.09 1.05
CA LEU A 39 -17.25 2.46 2.41
C LEU A 39 -18.12 3.72 2.44
N ALA A 40 -17.76 4.76 1.68
CA ALA A 40 -18.56 5.97 1.58
C ALA A 40 -19.96 5.70 1.01
N SER A 41 -20.06 4.83 0.00
CA SER A 41 -21.36 4.39 -0.54
C SER A 41 -22.18 3.61 0.49
N SER A 42 -21.54 2.75 1.27
CA SER A 42 -22.20 1.99 2.36
C SER A 42 -22.69 2.91 3.47
N ASP A 43 -21.90 3.92 3.87
CA ASP A 43 -22.28 4.96 4.85
C ASP A 43 -23.54 5.72 4.39
N GLN A 44 -23.62 6.10 3.12
CA GLN A 44 -24.81 6.78 2.55
C GLN A 44 -26.05 5.88 2.51
N ALA A 45 -25.90 4.63 2.07
CA ALA A 45 -27.00 3.67 2.03
C ALA A 45 -27.54 3.41 3.44
N LEU A 46 -26.65 3.29 4.43
CA LEU A 46 -27.03 3.10 5.81
C LEU A 46 -27.82 4.29 6.36
N ALA A 47 -27.37 5.52 6.10
CA ALA A 47 -28.09 6.73 6.51
C ALA A 47 -29.50 6.82 5.89
N ALA A 48 -29.62 6.47 4.60
CA ALA A 48 -30.91 6.40 3.92
C ALA A 48 -31.83 5.33 4.53
N SER A 49 -31.34 4.11 4.75
CA SER A 49 -32.09 3.03 5.38
C SER A 49 -32.49 3.34 6.83
N ALA A 50 -31.60 3.94 7.63
CA ALA A 50 -31.91 4.34 9.00
C ALA A 50 -33.05 5.36 9.08
N SER A 51 -33.15 6.26 8.10
CA SER A 51 -34.26 7.20 7.99
C SER A 51 -35.59 6.52 7.64
N ALA A 52 -35.55 5.48 6.79
CA ALA A 52 -36.72 4.72 6.34
C ALA A 52 -37.24 3.73 7.40
N TRP A 53 -36.38 3.26 8.29
CA TRP A 53 -36.70 2.18 9.24
C TRP A 53 -36.98 2.63 10.67
N ARG A 54 -37.24 3.93 10.90
CA ARG A 54 -37.52 4.47 12.25
C ARG A 54 -38.59 3.64 12.98
N GLY A 55 -38.24 3.14 14.17
CA GLY A 55 -39.14 2.42 15.06
C GLY A 55 -39.16 0.88 14.93
N LEU A 56 -38.41 0.30 13.98
CA LEU A 56 -38.29 -1.15 13.83
C LEU A 56 -37.09 -1.70 14.63
N SER A 57 -37.33 -2.61 15.58
CA SER A 57 -36.27 -3.20 16.41
C SER A 57 -35.26 -4.05 15.63
N ALA A 58 -35.67 -4.68 14.53
CA ALA A 58 -34.75 -5.40 13.65
C ALA A 58 -33.80 -4.45 12.90
N ALA A 59 -34.26 -3.23 12.60
CA ALA A 59 -33.47 -2.24 11.87
C ALA A 59 -32.31 -1.68 12.70
N SER A 60 -32.45 -1.57 14.03
CA SER A 60 -31.36 -1.14 14.89
C SER A 60 -30.23 -2.17 14.99
N ALA A 61 -30.57 -3.47 14.99
CA ALA A 61 -29.57 -4.55 14.95
C ALA A 61 -28.80 -4.57 13.62
N TYR A 62 -29.51 -4.39 12.49
CA TYR A 62 -28.87 -4.24 11.18
C TYR A 62 -28.00 -2.97 11.10
N SER A 63 -28.43 -1.85 11.69
CA SER A 63 -27.64 -0.61 11.73
C SER A 63 -26.32 -0.81 12.48
N ALA A 64 -26.37 -1.39 13.67
CA ALA A 64 -25.19 -1.67 14.48
C ALA A 64 -24.22 -2.63 13.78
N TYR A 65 -24.74 -3.65 13.08
CA TYR A 65 -23.92 -4.54 12.28
C TYR A 65 -23.22 -3.80 11.14
N ALA A 66 -23.96 -3.00 10.37
CA ALA A 66 -23.42 -2.22 9.26
C ALA A 66 -22.34 -1.22 9.74
N GLU A 67 -22.58 -0.51 10.84
CA GLU A 67 -21.58 0.39 11.46
C GLU A 67 -20.28 -0.36 11.82
N SER A 68 -20.39 -1.60 12.32
CA SER A 68 -19.22 -2.43 12.63
C SER A 68 -18.43 -2.88 11.40
N GLU A 69 -19.10 -3.17 10.29
CA GLU A 69 -18.46 -3.53 9.02
C GLU A 69 -17.78 -2.30 8.39
N ILE A 70 -18.42 -1.13 8.47
CA ILE A 70 -17.82 0.14 8.07
C ILE A 70 -16.55 0.43 8.87
N ALA A 71 -16.59 0.27 10.20
CA ALA A 71 -15.43 0.49 11.07
C ALA A 71 -14.27 -0.47 10.72
N ARG A 72 -14.57 -1.74 10.45
CA ARG A 72 -13.57 -2.72 9.98
C ARG A 72 -12.97 -2.33 8.64
N GLY A 73 -13.78 -1.88 7.68
CA GLY A 73 -13.28 -1.39 6.40
C GLY A 73 -12.37 -0.17 6.56
N LYS A 74 -12.73 0.79 7.42
CA LYS A 74 -11.88 1.97 7.72
C LYS A 74 -10.54 1.56 8.36
N ALA A 75 -10.53 0.53 9.20
CA ALA A 75 -9.28 -0.02 9.74
C ALA A 75 -8.43 -0.70 8.64
N ALA A 76 -9.06 -1.45 7.73
CA ALA A 76 -8.38 -2.11 6.62
C ALA A 76 -7.75 -1.10 5.64
N THR A 77 -8.46 -0.02 5.29
CA THR A 77 -7.88 1.05 4.44
C THR A 77 -6.69 1.72 5.10
N GLY A 78 -6.75 1.98 6.41
CA GLY A 78 -5.61 2.49 7.18
C GLY A 78 -4.41 1.55 7.16
N ALA A 79 -4.64 0.23 7.24
CA ALA A 79 -3.57 -0.77 7.15
C ALA A 79 -2.94 -0.81 5.74
N LEU A 80 -3.75 -0.71 4.68
CA LEU A 80 -3.27 -0.65 3.29
C LEU A 80 -2.42 0.61 3.03
N ALA A 81 -2.84 1.76 3.58
CA ALA A 81 -2.07 3.00 3.48
C ALA A 81 -0.69 2.88 4.15
N LYS A 82 -0.62 2.30 5.35
CA LYS A 82 0.66 2.02 6.03
C LYS A 82 1.53 1.02 5.26
N ALA A 83 0.93 -0.02 4.68
CA ALA A 83 1.65 -0.97 3.85
C ALA A 83 2.29 -0.29 2.63
N ARG A 84 1.54 0.60 1.97
CA ARG A 84 2.05 1.43 0.87
C ARG A 84 3.23 2.32 1.32
N GLU A 85 3.11 2.99 2.46
CA GLU A 85 4.19 3.84 3.01
C GLU A 85 5.47 3.03 3.26
N ASN A 86 5.34 1.85 3.89
CA ASN A 86 6.47 0.96 4.13
C ASN A 86 7.12 0.47 2.82
N VAL A 87 6.31 0.16 1.80
CA VAL A 87 6.83 -0.22 0.47
C VAL A 87 7.55 0.98 -0.17
N GLY A 88 7.04 2.19 -0.04
CA GLY A 88 7.70 3.42 -0.49
C GLY A 88 9.07 3.62 0.17
N HIS A 89 9.15 3.48 1.49
CA HIS A 89 10.42 3.54 2.21
C HIS A 89 11.42 2.46 1.78
N ALA A 90 10.95 1.24 1.50
CA ALA A 90 11.81 0.18 1.00
C ALA A 90 12.38 0.54 -0.38
N VAL A 91 11.56 1.09 -1.29
CA VAL A 91 11.99 1.58 -2.61
C VAL A 91 13.08 2.65 -2.46
N ASP A 92 12.83 3.69 -1.67
CA ASP A 92 13.79 4.78 -1.45
C ASP A 92 15.12 4.26 -0.88
N HIS A 93 15.06 3.31 0.06
CA HIS A 93 16.24 2.71 0.67
C HIS A 93 17.06 1.90 -0.35
N TYR A 94 16.41 1.09 -1.18
CA TYR A 94 17.10 0.31 -2.22
C TYR A 94 17.76 1.21 -3.27
N GLU A 95 17.07 2.27 -3.72
CA GLU A 95 17.65 3.26 -4.64
C GLU A 95 18.87 3.98 -4.05
N HIS A 96 18.78 4.40 -2.77
CA HIS A 96 19.89 5.05 -2.10
C HIS A 96 21.10 4.13 -1.94
N THR A 97 20.86 2.88 -1.57
CA THR A 97 21.92 1.88 -1.40
C THR A 97 22.60 1.56 -2.73
N GLU A 98 21.83 1.44 -3.81
CA GLU A 98 22.35 1.18 -5.15
C GLU A 98 23.22 2.34 -5.65
N ASN A 99 22.75 3.59 -5.51
CA ASN A 99 23.52 4.78 -5.89
C ASN A 99 24.82 4.90 -5.09
N THR A 100 24.78 4.67 -3.78
CA THR A 100 25.97 4.71 -2.91
C THR A 100 26.99 3.65 -3.31
N ASN A 101 26.53 2.43 -3.62
CA ASN A 101 27.41 1.36 -4.09
C ASN A 101 28.01 1.70 -5.48
N ALA A 102 27.23 2.26 -6.40
CA ALA A 102 27.71 2.68 -7.71
C ALA A 102 28.79 3.77 -7.60
N ASP A 103 28.56 4.77 -6.75
CA ASP A 103 29.53 5.84 -6.48
C ASP A 103 30.82 5.30 -5.88
N SER A 104 30.74 4.40 -4.89
CA SER A 104 31.91 3.79 -4.25
C SER A 104 32.75 2.97 -5.24
N LEU A 105 32.12 2.18 -6.12
CA LEU A 105 32.81 1.41 -7.16
C LEU A 105 33.50 2.31 -8.19
N SER A 106 32.87 3.43 -8.56
CA SER A 106 33.45 4.40 -9.49
C SER A 106 34.66 5.15 -8.91
N PHE A 107 34.68 5.35 -7.58
CA PHE A 107 35.77 6.02 -6.87
C PHE A 107 37.02 5.14 -6.74
N THR A 108 36.86 3.84 -6.47
CA THR A 108 37.98 2.88 -6.40
C THR A 108 38.60 2.51 -7.77
N ALA A 109 37.94 2.86 -8.88
CA ALA A 109 38.41 2.56 -10.23
C ALA A 109 39.26 3.69 -10.87
N ARG A 110 39.57 4.76 -10.12
CA ARG A 110 40.48 5.86 -10.50
C ARG A 110 41.80 5.78 -9.75
#